data_AF-A0A7X6TEV0-F1
#
_entry.id   AF-A0A7X6TEV0-F1
#
_cell.length_a   1.000
_cell.length_b   1.000
_cell.length_c   1.000
_cell.angle_alpha   90.00
_cell.angle_beta   90.00
_cell.angle_gamma   90.00
#
_symmetry.space_group_name_H-M   'P 1'
#
loop_
_entity.id
_entity.type
_entity.pdbx_description
1 polymer ?
#
loop_
_entity_poly.entity_id
_entity_poly.type
_entity_poly.pdbx_seq_one_letter_code
_entity_poly.pdbx_strand_id
1 'polypeptide(L)'
;MSWGKIAFSALLSVLLLILFFTERSYSPIRLQFELSTEKDIEFEVFYTSSEKQAFVAGKSISYLYRASKSGSIYFDLPVEHLHKVRIDFGVKPGDVRIDNIKVSGKSHFYLTDFDNISPNDIDRYTANGGLVLSSQKIDPYIIFNTPIQVDAAKKLAFKKGLGYFAIIFAFIAFAVLYILLGYFEKSKHKRANAFLLFLFFSFLLIPASKINKEDKAPEENRMLAKFPSLITEKKINNNFGIEFETWFNDRFYMRKQLVRLYNKITAGVNRNLFKEKVLVGKDGWSFNINDDGVKNYQNVKLFSEKELEKLTLYLSSINHWCKANNKKFYFFVAPDNHKIYGEYFRFARKIKPDSESRIFQLIHYLQKNTGVEIIYPYEAFLEAKNDGP
;
A
#
# COMPACT_ATOMS: atom_id res chain seq x y z
N MET A 1 -0.59 49.42 7.38
CA MET A 1 -1.31 48.75 8.50
C MET A 1 -0.32 48.56 9.65
N SER A 2 -0.66 48.88 10.91
CA SER A 2 0.31 48.78 12.02
C SER A 2 0.69 47.31 12.27
N TRP A 3 1.95 47.07 12.65
CA TRP A 3 2.48 45.74 12.96
C TRP A 3 1.58 44.95 13.94
N GLY A 4 0.91 45.64 14.86
CA GLY A 4 -0.04 45.02 15.80
C GLY A 4 -1.25 44.37 15.12
N LYS A 5 -1.76 44.91 14.01
CA LYS A 5 -2.90 44.32 13.28
C LYS A 5 -2.49 43.06 12.50
N ILE A 6 -1.25 43.03 12.00
CA ILE A 6 -0.68 41.86 11.31
C ILE A 6 -0.40 40.75 12.32
N ALA A 7 0.19 41.09 13.48
CA ALA A 7 0.45 40.13 14.55
C ALA A 7 -0.84 39.54 15.12
N PHE A 8 -1.88 40.37 15.34
CA PHE A 8 -3.18 39.93 15.83
C PHE A 8 -3.89 39.00 14.84
N SER A 9 -3.86 39.31 13.54
CA SER A 9 -4.43 38.44 12.50
C SER A 9 -3.69 37.11 12.41
N ALA A 10 -2.36 37.10 12.53
CA ALA A 10 -1.56 35.89 12.56
C ALA A 10 -1.87 35.04 13.81
N LEU A 11 -1.97 35.65 14.99
CA LEU A 11 -2.30 34.97 16.25
C LEU A 11 -3.72 34.39 16.24
N LEU A 12 -4.70 35.14 15.75
CA LEU A 12 -6.07 34.67 15.61
C LEU A 12 -6.17 33.50 14.60
N SER A 13 -5.37 33.55 13.53
CA SER A 13 -5.27 32.46 12.56
C SER A 13 -4.64 31.20 13.18
N VAL A 14 -3.61 31.36 14.02
CA VAL A 14 -2.99 30.25 14.80
C VAL A 14 -3.95 29.67 15.84
N LEU A 15 -4.76 30.51 16.49
CA LEU A 15 -5.75 30.05 17.46
C LEU A 15 -6.89 29.28 16.79
N LEU A 16 -7.37 29.78 15.64
CA LEU A 16 -8.37 29.11 14.81
C LEU A 16 -7.81 27.82 14.19
N LEU A 17 -6.51 27.78 13.83
CA LEU A 17 -5.81 26.56 13.44
C LEU A 17 -5.94 25.50 14.55
N ILE A 18 -5.58 25.82 15.80
CA ILE A 18 -5.59 24.87 16.93
C ILE A 18 -7.01 24.33 17.21
N LEU A 19 -8.04 25.16 17.11
CA LEU A 19 -9.42 24.77 17.40
C LEU A 19 -10.07 23.88 16.33
N PHE A 20 -9.64 23.98 15.06
CA PHE A 20 -10.26 23.27 13.92
C PHE A 20 -9.54 21.98 13.48
N PHE A 21 -8.39 21.63 14.08
CA PHE A 21 -7.57 20.45 13.73
C PHE A 21 -8.01 19.10 14.35
N THR A 22 -9.12 19.02 15.07
CA THR A 22 -9.43 17.84 15.91
C THR A 22 -10.41 16.85 15.27
N GLU A 23 -10.02 16.18 14.19
CA GLU A 23 -10.57 14.84 13.90
C GLU A 23 -9.69 13.78 14.58
N ARG A 24 -10.33 12.87 15.34
CA ARG A 24 -9.63 11.83 16.10
C ARG A 24 -9.13 10.75 15.16
N SER A 25 -7.83 10.72 14.92
CA SER A 25 -7.13 9.55 14.38
C SER A 25 -6.27 8.94 15.47
N TYR A 26 -6.01 7.65 15.37
CA TYR A 26 -5.24 6.91 16.36
C TYR A 26 -4.06 6.22 15.70
N SER A 27 -2.93 6.14 16.41
CA SER A 27 -1.83 5.22 16.08
C SER A 27 -2.28 3.81 16.41
N PRO A 28 -2.00 2.80 15.57
CA PRO A 28 -2.41 1.43 15.83
C PRO A 28 -1.83 0.93 17.17
N ILE A 29 -2.57 0.04 17.83
CA ILE A 29 -2.07 -0.68 19.00
C ILE A 29 -1.15 -1.78 18.49
N ARG A 30 0.09 -1.83 18.96
CA ARG A 30 1.09 -2.81 18.52
C ARG A 30 1.15 -4.00 19.46
N LEU A 31 0.82 -5.19 18.98
CA LEU A 31 1.15 -6.45 19.64
C LEU A 31 2.52 -6.91 19.13
N GLN A 32 3.46 -7.22 20.01
CA GLN A 32 4.79 -7.70 19.68
C GLN A 32 5.14 -8.89 20.56
N PHE A 33 5.84 -9.87 20.02
CA PHE A 33 6.42 -10.94 20.80
C PHE A 33 7.69 -11.48 20.16
N GLU A 34 8.47 -12.19 20.97
CA GLU A 34 9.62 -12.96 20.53
C GLU A 34 9.17 -14.39 20.26
N LEU A 35 9.77 -15.04 19.27
CA LEU A 35 9.51 -16.42 18.97
C LEU A 35 10.74 -17.19 18.52
N SER A 36 10.66 -18.51 18.66
CA SER A 36 11.62 -19.47 18.13
C SER A 36 10.86 -20.63 17.49
N THR A 37 11.18 -20.94 16.24
CA THR A 37 10.61 -22.08 15.51
C THR A 37 11.51 -22.47 14.34
N GLU A 38 11.49 -23.75 13.97
CA GLU A 38 12.25 -24.29 12.84
C GLU A 38 11.50 -24.23 11.51
N LYS A 39 10.22 -23.83 11.53
CA LYS A 39 9.36 -23.79 10.34
C LYS A 39 8.91 -22.37 10.00
N ASP A 40 8.63 -22.16 8.72
CA ASP A 40 7.89 -20.99 8.27
C ASP A 40 6.47 -21.09 8.84
N ILE A 41 5.98 -20.00 9.45
CA ILE A 41 4.66 -19.96 10.06
C ILE A 41 3.92 -18.72 9.55
N GLU A 42 2.73 -18.94 9.02
CA GLU A 42 1.77 -17.89 8.73
C GLU A 42 0.93 -17.66 9.99
N PHE A 43 1.30 -16.63 10.75
CA PHE A 43 0.55 -16.20 11.91
C PHE A 43 -0.66 -15.40 11.47
N GLU A 44 -1.79 -15.58 12.17
CA GLU A 44 -2.93 -14.70 12.05
C GLU A 44 -3.39 -14.27 13.45
N VAL A 45 -3.45 -12.96 13.69
CA VAL A 45 -3.86 -12.41 14.98
C VAL A 45 -5.24 -11.80 14.88
N PHE A 46 -6.22 -12.39 15.55
CA PHE A 46 -7.55 -11.83 15.69
C PHE A 46 -7.64 -10.97 16.95
N TYR A 47 -8.47 -9.93 16.90
CA TYR A 47 -8.60 -8.97 17.99
C TYR A 47 -10.05 -8.53 18.20
N THR A 48 -10.36 -8.12 19.42
CA THR A 48 -11.67 -7.59 19.82
C THR A 48 -11.53 -6.29 20.60
N SER A 49 -12.55 -5.42 20.52
CA SER A 49 -12.57 -4.14 21.25
C SER A 49 -13.46 -4.15 22.49
N SER A 50 -14.15 -5.26 22.76
CA SER A 50 -15.03 -5.41 23.93
C SER A 50 -15.19 -6.88 24.30
N GLU A 51 -15.50 -7.15 25.57
CA GLU A 51 -15.64 -8.50 26.12
C GLU A 51 -16.67 -9.38 25.41
N LYS A 52 -17.81 -8.80 25.03
CA LYS A 52 -18.94 -9.51 24.41
C LYS A 52 -18.77 -9.76 22.91
N GLN A 53 -17.70 -9.25 22.30
CA GLN A 53 -17.46 -9.38 20.87
C GLN A 53 -16.76 -10.71 20.57
N ALA A 54 -17.35 -11.53 19.69
CA ALA A 54 -16.69 -12.71 19.16
C ALA A 54 -15.58 -12.34 18.16
N PHE A 55 -14.59 -13.22 18.00
CA PHE A 55 -13.62 -13.13 16.90
C PHE A 55 -14.33 -13.36 15.56
N VAL A 56 -14.07 -12.51 14.57
CA VAL A 56 -14.71 -12.54 13.25
C VAL A 56 -13.66 -12.52 12.14
N ALA A 57 -13.91 -13.24 11.04
CA ALA A 57 -13.00 -13.46 9.90
C ALA A 57 -12.50 -12.18 9.18
N GLY A 58 -13.00 -11.00 9.52
CA GLY A 58 -12.57 -9.70 8.97
C GLY A 58 -11.81 -8.81 9.96
N LYS A 59 -11.50 -9.31 11.16
CA LYS A 59 -10.78 -8.58 12.21
C LYS A 59 -9.51 -9.32 12.63
N SER A 60 -8.64 -9.52 11.66
CA SER A 60 -7.34 -10.16 11.85
C SER A 60 -6.24 -9.47 11.07
N ILE A 61 -4.99 -9.71 11.48
CA ILE A 61 -3.78 -9.31 10.75
C ILE A 61 -2.90 -10.53 10.59
N SER A 62 -2.49 -10.82 9.35
CA SER A 62 -1.63 -11.96 9.03
C SER A 62 -0.17 -11.54 8.90
N TYR A 63 0.74 -12.41 9.30
CA TYR A 63 2.18 -12.21 9.19
C TYR A 63 2.88 -13.54 8.86
N LEU A 64 3.63 -13.57 7.76
CA LEU A 64 4.46 -14.72 7.41
C LEU A 64 5.83 -14.59 8.08
N TYR A 65 6.06 -15.39 9.12
CA TYR A 65 7.37 -15.59 9.71
C TYR A 65 8.15 -16.64 8.92
N ARG A 66 9.40 -16.34 8.58
CA ARG A 66 10.31 -17.30 7.95
C ARG A 66 11.23 -17.90 9.02
N ALA A 67 11.38 -19.22 8.97
CA ALA A 67 12.11 -20.02 9.94
C ALA A 67 13.46 -19.39 10.29
N SER A 68 13.67 -19.15 11.57
CA SER A 68 14.95 -18.72 12.12
C SER A 68 15.01 -19.15 13.58
N LYS A 69 16.21 -19.39 14.11
CA LYS A 69 16.38 -19.91 15.48
C LYS A 69 15.73 -19.01 16.54
N SER A 70 15.60 -17.72 16.27
CA SER A 70 14.88 -16.77 17.13
C SER A 70 14.61 -15.49 16.34
N GLY A 71 13.46 -14.85 16.56
CA GLY A 71 13.15 -13.53 16.02
C GLY A 71 12.06 -12.82 16.82
N SER A 72 11.77 -11.57 16.46
CA SER A 72 10.64 -10.83 17.01
C SER A 72 9.70 -10.42 15.87
N ILE A 73 8.40 -10.54 16.10
CA ILE A 73 7.36 -10.11 15.16
C ILE A 73 6.40 -9.15 15.84
N TYR A 74 5.75 -8.32 15.03
CA TYR A 74 4.76 -7.37 15.51
C TYR A 74 3.55 -7.27 14.59
N PHE A 75 2.41 -6.92 15.17
CA PHE A 75 1.12 -6.73 14.53
C PHE A 75 0.58 -5.36 14.91
N ASP A 76 0.35 -4.51 13.93
CA ASP A 76 -0.27 -3.20 14.12
C ASP A 76 -1.80 -3.34 14.01
N LEU A 77 -2.47 -3.38 15.16
CA LEU A 77 -3.91 -3.61 15.28
C LEU A 77 -4.68 -2.28 15.11
N PRO A 78 -5.60 -2.18 14.11
CA PRO A 78 -6.29 -0.93 13.78
C PRO A 78 -7.52 -0.69 14.67
N VAL A 79 -7.34 -0.73 15.99
CA VAL A 79 -8.42 -0.52 16.98
C VAL A 79 -8.09 0.61 17.94
N GLU A 80 -9.11 1.36 18.36
CA GLU A 80 -8.96 2.38 19.42
C GLU A 80 -8.79 1.76 20.80
N HIS A 81 -9.47 0.64 21.04
CA HIS A 81 -9.44 -0.12 22.29
C HIS A 81 -9.22 -1.60 21.97
N LEU A 82 -8.25 -2.22 22.65
CA LEU A 82 -7.97 -3.65 22.53
C LEU A 82 -8.37 -4.37 23.81
N HIS A 83 -9.15 -5.45 23.68
CA HIS A 83 -9.68 -6.21 24.80
C HIS A 83 -9.20 -7.67 24.86
N LYS A 84 -9.29 -8.43 23.76
CA LYS A 84 -8.76 -9.80 23.66
C LYS A 84 -8.03 -10.00 22.35
N VAL A 85 -7.08 -10.92 22.35
CA VAL A 85 -6.36 -11.39 21.15
C VAL A 85 -6.41 -12.91 21.07
N ARG A 86 -6.48 -13.41 19.84
CA ARG A 86 -6.29 -14.81 19.49
C ARG A 86 -5.14 -14.89 18.50
N ILE A 87 -4.20 -15.79 18.73
CA ILE A 87 -3.05 -16.01 17.86
C ILE A 87 -3.21 -17.38 17.21
N ASP A 88 -3.32 -17.39 15.89
CA ASP A 88 -3.43 -18.59 15.07
C ASP A 88 -2.06 -18.87 14.44
N PHE A 89 -1.69 -20.16 14.35
CA PHE A 89 -0.36 -20.62 13.95
C PHE A 89 -0.38 -21.31 12.57
N GLY A 90 -1.42 -21.08 11.77
CA GLY A 90 -1.50 -21.55 10.38
C GLY A 90 -1.62 -23.06 10.24
N VAL A 91 -0.74 -23.70 9.46
CA VAL A 91 -0.86 -25.12 9.11
C VAL A 91 0.34 -25.91 9.62
N LYS A 92 0.10 -26.83 10.57
CA LYS A 92 1.09 -27.76 11.12
C LYS A 92 2.37 -27.06 11.59
N PRO A 93 2.26 -26.08 12.52
CA PRO A 93 3.37 -25.22 12.93
C PRO A 93 4.55 -25.99 13.53
N GLY A 94 4.36 -27.24 13.99
CA GLY A 94 5.37 -27.97 14.73
C GLY A 94 5.62 -27.30 16.07
N ASP A 95 6.88 -27.20 16.47
CA ASP A 95 7.26 -26.61 17.74
C ASP A 95 7.44 -25.09 17.61
N VAL A 96 6.79 -24.36 18.50
CA VAL A 96 6.84 -22.90 18.58
C VAL A 96 7.03 -22.49 20.03
N ARG A 97 8.04 -21.66 20.28
CA ARG A 97 8.17 -20.94 21.54
C ARG A 97 7.80 -19.48 21.31
N ILE A 98 6.98 -18.92 22.20
CA ILE A 98 6.65 -17.49 22.27
C ILE A 98 7.11 -16.95 23.62
N ASP A 99 7.81 -15.82 23.58
CA ASP A 99 8.28 -15.08 24.75
C ASP A 99 7.90 -13.60 24.65
N ASN A 100 7.97 -12.89 25.77
CA ASN A 100 7.94 -11.42 25.83
C ASN A 100 6.77 -10.77 25.06
N ILE A 101 5.56 -11.28 25.25
CA ILE A 101 4.37 -10.73 24.59
C ILE A 101 4.01 -9.36 25.19
N LYS A 102 4.15 -8.33 24.36
CA LYS A 102 3.97 -6.93 24.71
C LYS A 102 2.92 -6.27 23.81
N VAL A 103 1.95 -5.62 24.43
CA VAL A 103 0.96 -4.75 23.78
C VAL A 103 1.33 -3.30 24.07
N SER A 104 1.45 -2.48 23.02
CA SER A 104 1.89 -1.08 23.11
C SER A 104 0.87 -0.14 22.48
N GLY A 105 0.36 0.80 23.26
CA GLY A 105 -0.53 1.88 22.83
C GLY A 105 -0.24 3.17 23.60
N LYS A 106 -1.24 3.78 24.24
CA LYS A 106 -1.03 4.84 25.26
C LYS A 106 -0.26 4.31 26.46
N SER A 107 -0.52 3.07 26.82
CA SER A 107 0.14 2.31 27.88
C SER A 107 0.80 1.06 27.30
N HIS A 108 1.69 0.44 28.08
CA HIS A 108 2.26 -0.86 27.78
C HIS A 108 1.59 -1.91 28.66
N PHE A 109 1.27 -3.06 28.08
CA PHE A 109 0.72 -4.21 28.78
C PHE A 109 1.48 -5.46 28.37
N TYR A 110 1.88 -6.29 29.34
CA TYR A 110 2.62 -7.52 29.09
C TYR A 110 1.71 -8.71 29.41
N LEU A 111 1.62 -9.64 28.46
CA LEU A 111 0.92 -10.92 28.66
C LEU A 111 1.94 -11.92 29.21
N THR A 112 1.94 -12.10 30.52
CA THR A 112 2.87 -12.98 31.25
C THR A 112 2.21 -14.22 31.83
N ASP A 113 0.89 -14.23 31.92
CA ASP A 113 0.09 -15.34 32.45
C ASP A 113 -0.15 -16.39 31.35
N PHE A 114 0.91 -17.13 31.01
CA PHE A 114 0.88 -18.15 29.96
C PHE A 114 0.09 -19.41 30.36
N ASP A 115 -0.23 -19.56 31.65
CA ASP A 115 -1.07 -20.64 32.17
C ASP A 115 -2.57 -20.37 31.93
N ASN A 116 -2.97 -19.10 31.79
CA ASN A 116 -4.36 -18.70 31.58
C ASN A 116 -4.69 -18.46 30.09
N ILE A 117 -4.57 -19.53 29.31
CA ILE A 117 -4.90 -19.56 27.88
C ILE A 117 -6.00 -20.58 27.57
N SER A 118 -6.75 -20.33 26.50
CA SER A 118 -7.67 -21.32 25.91
C SER A 118 -7.07 -21.82 24.59
N PRO A 119 -6.37 -22.97 24.59
CA PRO A 119 -5.82 -23.55 23.37
C PRO A 119 -6.89 -24.26 22.53
N ASN A 120 -6.75 -24.22 21.21
CA ASN A 120 -7.49 -25.06 20.27
C ASN A 120 -6.52 -25.76 19.32
N ASP A 121 -6.71 -27.05 19.15
CA ASP A 121 -5.88 -27.87 18.25
C ASP A 121 -4.36 -27.80 18.53
N ILE A 122 -3.99 -27.52 19.78
CA ILE A 122 -2.63 -27.64 20.28
C ILE A 122 -2.44 -29.05 20.85
N ASP A 123 -1.45 -29.78 20.35
CA ASP A 123 -1.21 -31.17 20.78
C ASP A 123 -0.56 -31.20 22.17
N ARG A 124 0.40 -30.31 22.42
CA ARG A 124 1.07 -30.14 23.72
C ARG A 124 1.46 -28.67 23.93
N TYR A 125 1.38 -28.20 25.17
CA TYR A 125 1.96 -26.91 25.55
C TYR A 125 2.46 -26.91 26.99
N THR A 126 3.40 -26.00 27.28
CA THR A 126 3.95 -25.74 28.60
C THR A 126 4.21 -24.25 28.77
N ALA A 127 3.87 -23.74 29.94
CA ALA A 127 4.14 -22.36 30.36
C ALA A 127 5.25 -22.38 31.42
N ASN A 128 6.46 -21.98 31.03
CA ASN A 128 7.59 -21.86 31.97
C ASN A 128 8.50 -20.72 31.52
N GLY A 129 8.27 -19.53 32.07
CA GLY A 129 8.96 -18.29 31.67
C GLY A 129 8.71 -17.87 30.23
N GLY A 130 7.72 -18.47 29.57
CA GLY A 130 7.37 -18.36 28.15
C GLY A 130 6.41 -19.48 27.75
N LEU A 131 5.75 -19.36 26.61
CA LEU A 131 4.82 -20.37 26.10
C LEU A 131 5.52 -21.23 25.06
N VAL A 132 5.67 -22.53 25.33
CA VAL A 132 6.12 -23.51 24.35
C VAL A 132 4.92 -24.35 23.95
N LEU A 133 4.67 -24.48 22.64
CA LEU A 133 3.59 -25.28 22.10
C LEU A 133 4.05 -26.13 20.92
N SER A 134 3.34 -27.22 20.68
CA SER A 134 3.54 -28.13 19.57
C SER A 134 2.21 -28.49 18.95
N SER A 135 2.08 -28.37 17.62
CA SER A 135 0.89 -28.84 16.89
C SER A 135 1.20 -29.32 15.48
N GLN A 136 0.63 -30.48 15.12
CA GLN A 136 0.61 -31.02 13.76
C GLN A 136 -0.77 -30.88 13.09
N LYS A 137 -1.65 -30.05 13.66
CA LYS A 137 -3.01 -29.84 13.17
C LYS A 137 -3.11 -28.64 12.21
N ILE A 138 -4.27 -28.50 11.59
CA ILE A 138 -4.61 -27.37 10.71
C ILE A 138 -5.30 -26.32 11.57
N ASP A 139 -4.86 -25.07 11.48
CA ASP A 139 -5.42 -23.91 12.17
C ASP A 139 -5.40 -23.97 13.72
N PRO A 140 -4.29 -24.43 14.35
CA PRO A 140 -4.19 -24.37 15.79
C PRO A 140 -4.08 -22.92 16.26
N TYR A 141 -4.69 -22.61 17.39
CA TYR A 141 -4.69 -21.26 17.95
C TYR A 141 -4.70 -21.24 19.47
N ILE A 142 -4.35 -20.09 20.03
CA ILE A 142 -4.49 -19.79 21.46
C ILE A 142 -5.26 -18.49 21.66
N ILE A 143 -6.10 -18.46 22.68
CA ILE A 143 -6.75 -17.23 23.17
C ILE A 143 -6.18 -16.91 24.55
N PHE A 144 -5.72 -15.68 24.74
CA PHE A 144 -5.36 -15.19 26.07
C PHE A 144 -6.63 -14.79 26.81
N ASN A 145 -6.91 -15.43 27.95
CA ASN A 145 -8.13 -15.15 28.71
C ASN A 145 -8.01 -13.86 29.53
N THR A 146 -6.79 -13.43 29.82
CA THR A 146 -6.50 -12.18 30.53
C THR A 146 -6.97 -10.96 29.71
N PRO A 147 -7.91 -10.15 30.22
CA PRO A 147 -8.36 -8.95 29.54
C PRO A 147 -7.23 -7.95 29.33
N ILE A 148 -7.06 -7.49 28.09
CA ILE A 148 -6.16 -6.40 27.73
C ILE A 148 -6.95 -5.11 27.87
N GLN A 149 -6.35 -4.07 28.46
CA GLN A 149 -6.98 -2.74 28.61
C GLN A 149 -6.01 -1.69 28.09
N VAL A 150 -5.76 -1.73 26.79
CA VAL A 150 -4.84 -0.80 26.11
C VAL A 150 -5.62 0.03 25.10
N ASP A 151 -5.41 1.34 25.19
CA ASP A 151 -5.94 2.32 24.25
C ASP A 151 -4.90 2.68 23.19
N ALA A 152 -5.37 3.02 22.01
CA ALA A 152 -4.56 3.58 20.94
C ALA A 152 -4.09 5.00 21.26
N ALA A 153 -2.83 5.31 20.98
CA ALA A 153 -2.31 6.67 21.15
C ALA A 153 -2.98 7.61 20.13
N LYS A 154 -3.38 8.81 20.55
CA LYS A 154 -3.95 9.79 19.63
C LYS A 154 -2.90 10.22 18.61
N LYS A 155 -3.26 10.19 17.33
CA LYS A 155 -2.44 10.65 16.21
C LYS A 155 -3.16 11.82 15.54
N LEU A 156 -2.45 12.92 15.31
CA LEU A 156 -3.00 14.02 14.54
C LEU A 156 -3.10 13.57 13.06
N ALA A 157 -4.32 13.43 12.53
CA ALA A 157 -4.52 13.12 11.11
C ALA A 157 -4.83 14.37 10.29
N PHE A 158 -4.08 14.55 9.20
CA PHE A 158 -4.11 15.72 8.32
C PHE A 158 -5.05 15.61 7.11
N LYS A 159 -5.98 14.63 7.07
CA LYS A 159 -6.66 14.25 5.82
C LYS A 159 -7.59 15.31 5.21
N LYS A 160 -8.13 16.27 5.98
CA LYS A 160 -8.86 17.44 5.45
C LYS A 160 -8.00 18.69 5.26
N GLY A 161 -6.70 18.60 5.57
CA GLY A 161 -5.77 19.72 5.56
C GLY A 161 -5.46 20.28 4.17
N LEU A 162 -5.61 19.53 3.07
CA LEU A 162 -5.08 19.94 1.77
C LEU A 162 -5.68 21.25 1.24
N GLY A 163 -7.00 21.44 1.37
CA GLY A 163 -7.67 22.68 0.96
C GLY A 163 -7.27 23.88 1.84
N TYR A 164 -7.10 23.65 3.14
CA TYR A 164 -6.68 24.69 4.09
C TYR A 164 -5.19 24.99 3.99
N PHE A 165 -4.34 24.00 3.69
CA PHE A 165 -2.94 24.17 3.34
C PHE A 165 -2.80 25.00 2.06
N ALA A 166 -3.67 24.84 1.07
CA ALA A 166 -3.64 25.68 -0.12
C ALA A 166 -3.97 27.16 0.21
N ILE A 167 -4.93 27.41 1.10
CA ILE A 167 -5.28 28.76 1.56
C ILE A 167 -4.16 29.36 2.41
N ILE A 168 -3.59 28.59 3.34
CA ILE A 168 -2.46 29.01 4.18
C ILE A 168 -1.21 29.23 3.33
N PHE A 169 -0.92 28.35 2.39
CA PHE A 169 0.18 28.49 1.44
C PHE A 169 -0.02 29.72 0.55
N ALA A 170 -1.24 29.99 0.07
CA ALA A 170 -1.54 31.20 -0.68
C ALA A 170 -1.34 32.47 0.18
N PHE A 171 -1.75 32.44 1.45
CA PHE A 171 -1.51 33.55 2.39
C PHE A 171 -0.03 33.73 2.72
N ILE A 172 0.71 32.66 2.94
CA ILE A 172 2.17 32.69 3.17
C ILE A 172 2.88 33.17 1.91
N ALA A 173 2.54 32.64 0.73
CA ALA A 173 3.10 33.07 -0.54
C ALA A 173 2.81 34.56 -0.80
N PHE A 174 1.60 35.03 -0.48
CA PHE A 174 1.24 36.44 -0.55
C PHE A 174 2.03 37.29 0.45
N ALA A 175 2.17 36.84 1.70
CA ALA A 175 2.94 37.53 2.73
C ALA A 175 4.45 37.57 2.40
N VAL A 176 5.01 36.47 1.89
CA VAL A 176 6.38 36.38 1.40
C VAL A 176 6.57 37.29 0.20
N LEU A 177 5.63 37.30 -0.76
CA LEU A 177 5.67 38.22 -1.90
C LEU A 177 5.61 39.68 -1.42
N TYR A 178 4.76 40.01 -0.46
CA TYR A 178 4.66 41.34 0.13
C TYR A 178 5.94 41.75 0.87
N ILE A 179 6.55 40.86 1.65
CA ILE A 179 7.83 41.09 2.33
C ILE A 179 8.97 41.24 1.32
N LEU A 180 9.01 40.42 0.28
CA LEU A 180 9.97 40.53 -0.80
C LEU A 180 9.81 41.86 -1.55
N LEU A 181 8.58 42.32 -1.80
CA LEU A 181 8.29 43.64 -2.37
C LEU A 181 8.69 44.79 -1.43
N GLY A 182 8.50 44.65 -0.11
CA GLY A 182 8.97 45.64 0.87
C GLY A 182 10.50 45.68 1.03
N TYR A 183 11.17 44.53 0.95
CA TYR A 183 12.64 44.43 0.92
C TYR A 183 13.18 44.99 -0.40
N PHE A 184 12.45 44.80 -1.49
CA PHE A 184 12.73 45.36 -2.81
C PHE A 184 12.68 46.89 -2.80
N GLU A 185 11.68 47.47 -2.14
CA GLU A 185 11.53 48.92 -2.03
C GLU A 185 12.71 49.59 -1.28
N LYS A 186 13.35 48.84 -0.38
CA LYS A 186 14.52 49.29 0.41
C LYS A 186 15.88 48.83 -0.12
N SER A 187 15.91 47.90 -1.09
CA SER A 187 17.14 47.35 -1.68
C SER A 187 17.82 48.35 -2.61
N LYS A 188 19.17 48.44 -2.56
CA LYS A 188 19.97 49.18 -3.55
C LYS A 188 19.95 48.53 -4.94
N HIS A 189 19.63 47.24 -5.04
CA HIS A 189 19.69 46.45 -6.29
C HIS A 189 18.29 46.09 -6.82
N LYS A 190 17.35 47.05 -6.81
CA LYS A 190 15.96 46.87 -7.28
C LYS A 190 15.89 46.18 -8.65
N ARG A 191 16.62 46.68 -9.64
CA ARG A 191 16.59 46.12 -11.01
C ARG A 191 17.00 44.64 -11.07
N ALA A 192 18.03 44.25 -10.30
CA ALA A 192 18.52 42.86 -10.28
C ALA A 192 17.53 41.90 -9.60
N ASN A 193 16.92 42.32 -8.48
CA ASN A 193 15.91 41.50 -7.81
C ASN A 193 14.64 41.33 -8.66
N ALA A 194 14.27 42.34 -9.47
CA ALA A 194 13.06 42.30 -10.28
C ALA A 194 13.29 41.40 -11.47
N PHE A 195 14.49 41.50 -12.05
CA PHE A 195 14.95 40.57 -13.07
C PHE A 195 14.98 39.12 -12.56
N LEU A 196 15.49 38.86 -11.36
CA LEU A 196 15.49 37.52 -10.76
C LEU A 196 14.06 36.99 -10.54
N LEU A 197 13.17 37.81 -9.98
CA LEU A 197 11.76 37.43 -9.77
C LEU A 197 11.06 37.16 -11.10
N PHE A 198 11.27 38.04 -12.09
CA PHE A 198 10.76 37.86 -13.44
C PHE A 198 11.24 36.53 -14.04
N LEU A 199 12.54 36.23 -13.92
CA LEU A 199 13.09 34.95 -14.38
C LEU A 199 12.48 33.76 -13.63
N PHE A 200 12.36 33.84 -12.31
CA PHE A 200 11.79 32.78 -11.47
C PHE A 200 10.34 32.48 -11.85
N PHE A 201 9.48 33.50 -11.93
CA PHE A 201 8.08 33.32 -12.32
C PHE A 201 7.94 32.90 -13.78
N SER A 202 8.77 33.43 -14.69
CA SER A 202 8.81 32.96 -16.07
C SER A 202 9.17 31.48 -16.15
N PHE A 203 10.12 31.02 -15.33
CA PHE A 203 10.52 29.62 -15.26
C PHE A 203 9.40 28.71 -14.73
N LEU A 204 8.64 29.15 -13.72
CA LEU A 204 7.47 28.41 -13.20
C LEU A 204 6.36 28.22 -14.25
N LEU A 205 6.26 29.12 -15.22
CA LEU A 205 5.26 29.05 -16.28
C LEU A 205 5.68 28.17 -17.46
N ILE A 206 6.95 27.73 -17.53
CA ILE A 206 7.44 26.89 -18.63
C ILE A 206 6.64 25.58 -18.77
N PRO A 207 6.35 24.80 -17.71
CA PRO A 207 5.51 23.61 -17.83
C PRO A 207 4.10 23.91 -18.36
N ALA A 208 3.54 25.08 -18.05
CA ALA A 208 2.23 25.51 -18.52
C ALA A 208 2.26 26.16 -19.92
N SER A 209 3.45 26.47 -20.45
CA SER A 209 3.59 27.23 -21.71
C SER A 209 3.05 26.50 -22.95
N LYS A 210 3.03 25.17 -22.94
CA LYS A 210 2.49 24.34 -24.02
C LYS A 210 1.82 23.08 -23.48
N ILE A 211 0.52 22.99 -23.67
CA ILE A 211 -0.29 21.84 -23.26
C ILE A 211 -0.42 20.85 -24.42
N ASN A 212 -0.15 19.57 -24.17
CA ASN A 212 -0.42 18.50 -25.14
C ASN A 212 -1.93 18.37 -25.37
N LYS A 213 -2.33 18.44 -26.65
CA LYS A 213 -3.73 18.35 -27.09
C LYS A 213 -4.13 16.97 -27.60
N GLU A 214 -3.22 16.00 -27.64
CA GLU A 214 -3.52 14.63 -28.02
C GLU A 214 -4.52 13.99 -27.06
N ASP A 215 -5.32 13.05 -27.55
CA ASP A 215 -6.26 12.31 -26.70
C ASP A 215 -5.66 11.02 -26.15
N LYS A 216 -4.56 10.54 -26.74
CA LYS A 216 -3.90 9.29 -26.38
C LYS A 216 -2.42 9.53 -26.14
N ALA A 217 -1.86 8.79 -25.21
CA ALA A 217 -0.42 8.60 -25.08
C ALA A 217 -0.05 7.29 -25.79
N PRO A 218 0.52 7.34 -27.01
CA PRO A 218 0.79 6.12 -27.79
C PRO A 218 1.77 5.18 -27.07
N GLU A 219 2.78 5.74 -26.42
CA GLU A 219 3.80 5.00 -25.66
C GLU A 219 3.23 4.27 -24.43
N GLU A 220 2.20 4.83 -23.79
CA GLU A 220 1.55 4.25 -22.61
C GLU A 220 0.28 3.46 -23.00
N ASN A 221 -0.06 3.43 -24.29
CA ASN A 221 -1.30 2.89 -24.85
C ASN A 221 -2.55 3.20 -24.01
N ARG A 222 -2.68 4.47 -23.56
CA ARG A 222 -3.82 4.92 -22.76
C ARG A 222 -4.39 6.24 -23.23
N MET A 223 -5.64 6.48 -22.88
CA MET A 223 -6.26 7.80 -23.02
C MET A 223 -5.65 8.78 -22.01
N LEU A 224 -5.39 10.00 -22.45
CA LEU A 224 -5.00 11.10 -21.57
C LEU A 224 -6.24 11.61 -20.83
N ALA A 225 -6.05 12.06 -19.59
CA ALA A 225 -7.11 12.66 -18.82
C ALA A 225 -7.75 13.84 -19.57
N LYS A 226 -9.07 13.99 -19.41
CA LYS A 226 -9.86 15.08 -20.00
C LYS A 226 -9.85 16.28 -19.07
N PHE A 227 -10.03 17.47 -19.65
CA PHE A 227 -10.11 18.69 -18.84
C PHE A 227 -11.35 18.62 -17.95
N PRO A 228 -11.21 18.82 -16.62
CA PRO A 228 -12.34 18.69 -15.71
C PRO A 228 -13.31 19.86 -15.84
N SER A 229 -14.58 19.59 -15.60
CA SER A 229 -15.60 20.65 -15.52
C SER A 229 -15.61 21.24 -14.11
N LEU A 230 -15.67 22.56 -14.01
CA LEU A 230 -15.81 23.29 -12.74
C LEU A 230 -17.19 23.03 -12.08
N ILE A 231 -18.21 22.78 -12.90
CA ILE A 231 -19.57 22.51 -12.48
C ILE A 231 -20.00 21.16 -13.07
N THR A 232 -20.42 20.25 -12.22
CA THR A 232 -20.96 18.94 -12.59
C THR A 232 -22.34 18.81 -11.95
N GLU A 233 -23.36 18.43 -12.72
CA GLU A 233 -24.73 18.25 -12.22
C GLU A 233 -25.28 19.46 -11.43
N LYS A 234 -25.02 20.68 -11.94
CA LYS A 234 -25.41 21.97 -11.31
C LYS A 234 -24.79 22.22 -9.93
N LYS A 235 -23.73 21.50 -9.54
CA LYS A 235 -22.96 21.73 -8.31
C LYS A 235 -21.49 21.97 -8.64
N ILE A 236 -20.78 22.66 -7.75
CA ILE A 236 -19.33 22.81 -7.85
C ILE A 236 -18.69 21.43 -7.76
N ASN A 237 -17.77 21.15 -8.67
CA ASN A 237 -17.03 19.90 -8.67
C ASN A 237 -16.00 19.90 -7.52
N ASN A 238 -16.31 19.21 -6.43
CA ASN A 238 -15.43 19.08 -5.27
C ASN A 238 -14.11 18.34 -5.58
N ASN A 239 -14.05 17.59 -6.69
CA ASN A 239 -12.87 16.86 -7.13
C ASN A 239 -12.07 17.61 -8.21
N PHE A 240 -12.48 18.83 -8.60
CA PHE A 240 -11.86 19.58 -9.69
C PHE A 240 -10.33 19.67 -9.53
N GLY A 241 -9.83 19.90 -8.32
CA GLY A 241 -8.38 19.99 -8.07
C GLY A 241 -7.63 18.70 -8.42
N ILE A 242 -8.14 17.54 -7.99
CA ILE A 242 -7.53 16.22 -8.24
C ILE A 242 -7.62 15.90 -9.74
N GLU A 243 -8.77 16.16 -10.35
CA GLU A 243 -8.99 15.92 -11.78
C GLU A 243 -8.15 16.85 -12.66
N PHE A 244 -7.99 18.12 -12.26
CA PHE A 244 -7.15 19.10 -12.94
C PHE A 244 -5.68 18.73 -12.82
N GLU A 245 -5.23 18.33 -11.63
CA GLU A 245 -3.87 17.84 -11.42
C GLU A 245 -3.59 16.64 -12.32
N THR A 246 -4.52 15.69 -12.40
CA THR A 246 -4.41 14.52 -13.28
C THR A 246 -4.31 14.95 -14.74
N TRP A 247 -5.18 15.85 -15.19
CA TRP A 247 -5.15 16.41 -16.55
C TRP A 247 -3.86 17.16 -16.88
N PHE A 248 -3.39 18.00 -15.95
CA PHE A 248 -2.19 18.80 -16.14
C PHE A 248 -0.96 17.91 -16.19
N ASN A 249 -0.85 16.95 -15.26
CA ASN A 249 0.24 15.98 -15.18
C ASN A 249 0.39 15.14 -16.45
N ASP A 250 -0.69 14.94 -17.21
CA ASP A 250 -0.67 14.22 -18.48
C ASP A 250 -0.15 15.06 -19.65
N ARG A 251 -0.22 16.40 -19.55
CA ARG A 251 -0.16 17.29 -20.72
C ARG A 251 0.85 18.43 -20.62
N PHE A 252 1.46 18.68 -19.47
CA PHE A 252 2.39 19.80 -19.32
C PHE A 252 3.65 19.67 -20.19
N TYR A 253 4.19 20.83 -20.59
CA TYR A 253 5.32 20.92 -21.49
C TYR A 253 6.58 20.29 -20.87
N MET A 254 7.34 19.56 -21.69
CA MET A 254 8.58 18.89 -21.30
C MET A 254 8.44 17.83 -20.18
N ARG A 255 7.23 17.30 -19.95
CA ARG A 255 6.99 16.23 -18.95
C ARG A 255 8.01 15.11 -19.01
N LYS A 256 8.21 14.50 -20.19
CA LYS A 256 9.12 13.36 -20.36
C LYS A 256 10.55 13.72 -19.96
N GLN A 257 11.02 14.90 -20.35
CA GLN A 257 12.36 15.40 -20.04
C GLN A 257 12.50 15.66 -18.53
N LEU A 258 11.50 16.28 -17.90
CA LEU A 258 11.50 16.58 -16.47
C LEU A 258 11.44 15.29 -15.61
N VAL A 259 10.60 14.32 -15.99
CA VAL A 259 10.54 13.00 -15.33
C VAL A 259 11.86 12.25 -15.50
N ARG A 260 12.46 12.26 -16.69
CA ARG A 260 13.78 11.64 -16.92
C ARG A 260 14.88 12.31 -16.10
N LEU A 261 14.89 13.64 -16.04
CA LEU A 261 15.85 14.41 -15.25
C LEU A 261 15.69 14.13 -13.76
N TYR A 262 14.45 14.15 -13.25
CA TYR A 262 14.12 13.78 -11.88
C TYR A 262 14.62 12.37 -11.56
N ASN A 263 14.29 11.38 -12.39
CA ASN A 263 14.75 10.01 -12.19
C ASN A 263 16.27 9.89 -12.21
N LYS A 264 16.96 10.63 -13.09
CA LYS A 264 18.43 10.64 -13.16
C LYS A 264 19.07 11.26 -11.91
N ILE A 265 18.54 12.39 -11.43
CA ILE A 265 19.01 13.04 -10.20
C ILE A 265 18.75 12.14 -9.00
N THR A 266 17.53 11.64 -8.85
CA THR A 266 17.15 10.75 -7.76
C THR A 266 17.96 9.45 -7.77
N ALA A 267 18.23 8.87 -8.94
CA ALA A 267 19.10 7.70 -9.05
C ALA A 267 20.57 8.00 -8.72
N GLY A 268 21.04 9.22 -9.00
CA GLY A 268 22.38 9.68 -8.63
C GLY A 268 22.53 9.95 -7.13
N VAL A 269 21.48 10.49 -6.50
CA VAL A 269 21.48 10.86 -5.07
C VAL A 269 21.14 9.67 -4.17
N ASN A 270 20.24 8.79 -4.58
CA ASN A 270 19.82 7.65 -3.77
C ASN A 270 19.44 6.45 -4.64
N ARG A 271 20.44 5.62 -4.96
CA ARG A 271 20.28 4.36 -5.71
C ARG A 271 19.34 3.34 -5.04
N ASN A 272 18.95 3.54 -3.78
CA ASN A 272 18.08 2.62 -3.04
C ASN A 272 16.58 3.00 -3.10
N LEU A 273 16.19 4.21 -3.50
CA LEU A 273 14.77 4.63 -3.52
C LEU A 273 13.93 3.95 -4.61
N PHE A 274 14.54 3.56 -5.73
CA PHE A 274 13.84 2.86 -6.83
C PHE A 274 13.76 1.34 -6.64
N LYS A 275 14.40 0.79 -5.60
CA LYS A 275 14.50 -0.66 -5.40
C LYS A 275 13.23 -1.33 -4.89
N GLU A 276 12.23 -0.57 -4.44
CA GLU A 276 11.10 -1.20 -3.72
C GLU A 276 10.10 -1.91 -4.64
N LYS A 277 9.98 -1.56 -5.94
CA LYS A 277 8.89 -2.09 -6.79
C LYS A 277 9.25 -2.43 -8.24
N VAL A 278 10.37 -1.94 -8.76
CA VAL A 278 10.78 -2.15 -10.16
C VAL A 278 12.24 -2.58 -10.23
N LEU A 279 12.51 -3.64 -10.97
CA LEU A 279 13.85 -4.12 -11.25
C LEU A 279 14.26 -3.83 -12.70
N VAL A 280 15.43 -3.23 -12.89
CA VAL A 280 15.98 -2.89 -14.22
C VAL A 280 16.87 -4.02 -14.78
N GLY A 281 16.29 -4.82 -15.65
CA GLY A 281 16.89 -5.96 -16.35
C GLY A 281 17.94 -5.57 -17.39
N LYS A 282 18.26 -6.51 -18.29
CA LYS A 282 19.18 -6.25 -19.42
C LYS A 282 18.57 -5.22 -20.37
N ASP A 283 19.41 -4.47 -21.06
CA ASP A 283 19.02 -3.50 -22.10
C ASP A 283 17.97 -2.46 -21.67
N GLY A 284 17.94 -2.12 -20.37
CA GLY A 284 17.04 -1.11 -19.81
C GLY A 284 15.61 -1.61 -19.54
N TRP A 285 15.34 -2.90 -19.72
CA TRP A 285 14.02 -3.49 -19.44
C TRP A 285 13.62 -3.28 -17.97
N SER A 286 12.36 -2.94 -17.73
CA SER A 286 11.84 -2.69 -16.38
C SER A 286 10.80 -3.73 -16.00
N PHE A 287 11.02 -4.42 -14.88
CA PHE A 287 10.16 -5.49 -14.38
C PHE A 287 9.51 -5.10 -13.07
N ASN A 288 8.18 -5.16 -13.02
CA ASN A 288 7.45 -4.99 -11.77
C ASN A 288 7.67 -6.23 -10.89
N ILE A 289 8.09 -6.01 -9.64
CA ILE A 289 8.34 -7.09 -8.67
C ILE A 289 7.43 -7.03 -7.44
N ASN A 290 6.34 -6.27 -7.51
CA ASN A 290 5.27 -6.36 -6.53
C ASN A 290 4.80 -7.82 -6.36
N ASP A 291 4.18 -8.11 -5.22
CA ASP A 291 3.53 -9.39 -4.93
C ASP A 291 4.43 -10.63 -5.09
N ASP A 292 5.70 -10.50 -4.71
CA ASP A 292 6.77 -11.49 -4.89
C ASP A 292 7.04 -11.85 -6.37
N GLY A 293 7.07 -10.87 -7.26
CA GLY A 293 7.30 -11.08 -8.70
C GLY A 293 8.52 -11.95 -9.03
N VAL A 294 9.58 -11.92 -8.20
CA VAL A 294 10.73 -12.83 -8.32
C VAL A 294 10.35 -14.30 -8.09
N LYS A 295 9.61 -14.59 -7.01
CA LYS A 295 9.15 -15.96 -6.71
C LYS A 295 8.12 -16.45 -7.73
N ASN A 296 7.31 -15.52 -8.25
CA ASN A 296 6.36 -15.79 -9.32
C ASN A 296 7.08 -16.11 -10.64
N TYR A 297 8.14 -15.37 -10.99
CA TYR A 297 9.01 -15.71 -12.12
C TYR A 297 9.62 -17.12 -11.97
N GLN A 298 10.09 -17.45 -10.76
CA GLN A 298 10.69 -18.74 -10.42
C GLN A 298 9.70 -19.91 -10.37
N ASN A 299 8.39 -19.64 -10.35
CA ASN A 299 7.31 -20.61 -10.20
C ASN A 299 7.37 -21.40 -8.88
N VAL A 300 7.82 -20.75 -7.80
CA VAL A 300 7.85 -21.34 -6.44
C VAL A 300 6.72 -20.84 -5.53
N LYS A 301 5.99 -19.81 -5.94
CA LYS A 301 4.80 -19.29 -5.25
C LYS A 301 3.54 -19.91 -5.87
N LEU A 302 3.09 -21.05 -5.35
CA LEU A 302 1.88 -21.76 -5.80
C LEU A 302 0.69 -21.41 -4.92
N PHE A 303 -0.52 -21.69 -5.40
CA PHE A 303 -1.71 -21.66 -4.57
C PHE A 303 -1.79 -22.92 -3.71
N SER A 304 -2.19 -22.76 -2.46
CA SER A 304 -2.70 -23.84 -1.61
C SER A 304 -4.04 -24.35 -2.14
N GLU A 305 -4.42 -25.56 -1.74
CA GLU A 305 -5.71 -26.15 -2.10
C GLU A 305 -6.89 -25.29 -1.65
N LYS A 306 -6.85 -24.75 -0.42
CA LYS A 306 -7.87 -23.83 0.10
C LYS A 306 -7.99 -22.54 -0.72
N GLU A 307 -6.86 -21.98 -1.18
CA GLU A 307 -6.89 -20.82 -2.07
C GLU A 307 -7.53 -21.15 -3.41
N LEU A 308 -7.20 -22.30 -4.00
CA LEU A 308 -7.82 -22.79 -5.23
C LEU A 308 -9.32 -22.99 -5.06
N GLU A 309 -9.76 -23.64 -3.99
CA GLU A 309 -11.18 -23.81 -3.67
C GLU A 309 -11.90 -22.46 -3.56
N LYS A 310 -11.31 -21.51 -2.81
CA LYS A 310 -11.90 -20.17 -2.62
C LYS A 310 -12.01 -19.40 -3.94
N LEU A 311 -10.96 -19.42 -4.76
CA LEU A 311 -10.97 -18.80 -6.09
C LEU A 311 -12.01 -19.45 -7.00
N THR A 312 -12.10 -20.77 -6.95
CA THR A 312 -13.04 -21.58 -7.74
C THR A 312 -14.48 -21.29 -7.38
N LEU A 313 -14.80 -21.25 -6.08
CA LEU A 313 -16.13 -20.88 -5.57
C LEU A 313 -16.51 -19.46 -5.98
N TYR A 314 -15.58 -18.52 -5.83
CA TYR A 314 -15.80 -17.13 -6.21
C TYR A 314 -16.08 -16.97 -7.71
N LEU A 315 -15.21 -17.51 -8.57
CA LEU A 315 -15.37 -17.42 -10.03
C LEU A 315 -16.62 -18.17 -10.51
N SER A 316 -16.95 -19.31 -9.88
CA SER A 316 -18.18 -20.05 -10.18
C SER A 316 -19.42 -19.26 -9.81
N SER A 317 -19.41 -18.53 -8.69
CA SER A 317 -20.54 -17.70 -8.28
C SER A 317 -20.84 -16.59 -9.30
N ILE A 318 -19.79 -15.96 -9.83
CA ILE A 318 -19.92 -14.93 -10.88
C ILE A 318 -20.46 -15.56 -12.17
N ASN A 319 -19.92 -16.72 -12.56
CA ASN A 319 -20.37 -17.43 -13.75
C ASN A 319 -21.85 -17.85 -13.65
N HIS A 320 -22.28 -18.38 -12.50
CA HIS A 320 -23.68 -18.74 -12.26
C HIS A 320 -24.59 -17.52 -12.29
N TRP A 321 -24.19 -16.41 -11.67
CA TRP A 321 -24.93 -15.17 -11.75
C TRP A 321 -25.07 -14.67 -13.19
N CYS A 322 -23.99 -14.72 -13.98
CA CYS A 322 -24.03 -14.34 -15.39
C CYS A 322 -24.99 -15.23 -16.19
N LYS A 323 -24.92 -16.56 -16.02
CA LYS A 323 -25.81 -17.52 -16.70
C LYS A 323 -27.28 -17.29 -16.34
N ALA A 324 -27.58 -17.07 -15.06
CA ALA A 324 -28.94 -16.76 -14.59
C ALA A 324 -29.50 -15.45 -15.18
N ASN A 325 -28.63 -14.56 -15.66
CA ASN A 325 -28.99 -13.28 -16.26
C ASN A 325 -28.75 -13.24 -17.78
N ASN A 326 -28.67 -14.41 -18.46
CA ASN A 326 -28.41 -14.54 -19.90
C ASN A 326 -27.15 -13.80 -20.38
N LYS A 327 -26.09 -13.80 -19.57
CA LYS A 327 -24.77 -13.23 -19.88
C LYS A 327 -23.70 -14.32 -19.95
N LYS A 328 -22.71 -14.12 -20.82
CA LYS A 328 -21.49 -14.94 -20.85
C LYS A 328 -20.42 -14.33 -19.95
N PHE A 329 -19.69 -15.17 -19.24
CA PHE A 329 -18.59 -14.76 -18.37
C PHE A 329 -17.28 -15.40 -18.85
N TYR A 330 -16.26 -14.56 -19.01
CA TYR A 330 -14.90 -14.95 -19.37
C TYR A 330 -13.94 -14.38 -18.34
N PHE A 331 -13.10 -15.22 -17.76
CA PHE A 331 -12.06 -14.78 -16.82
C PHE A 331 -10.73 -14.65 -17.57
N PHE A 332 -10.32 -13.42 -17.85
CA PHE A 332 -9.08 -13.13 -18.56
C PHE A 332 -7.94 -12.84 -17.59
N VAL A 333 -6.78 -13.48 -17.80
CA VAL A 333 -5.57 -13.22 -17.01
C VAL A 333 -4.45 -12.78 -17.96
N ALA A 334 -3.90 -11.58 -17.74
CA ALA A 334 -2.74 -11.10 -18.49
C ALA A 334 -1.46 -11.77 -17.96
N PRO A 335 -0.59 -12.34 -18.82
CA PRO A 335 0.71 -12.84 -18.40
C PRO A 335 1.60 -11.72 -17.85
N ASP A 336 2.39 -12.03 -16.81
CA ASP A 336 3.38 -11.10 -16.29
C ASP A 336 4.50 -10.83 -17.31
N ASN A 337 5.01 -9.59 -17.33
CA ASN A 337 6.06 -9.20 -18.26
C ASN A 337 7.34 -10.04 -18.11
N HIS A 338 7.70 -10.43 -16.89
CA HIS A 338 8.85 -11.29 -16.61
C HIS A 338 8.64 -12.74 -17.07
N LYS A 339 7.40 -13.18 -17.35
CA LYS A 339 7.14 -14.49 -17.97
C LYS A 339 7.36 -14.46 -19.47
N ILE A 340 6.92 -13.40 -20.16
CA ILE A 340 7.08 -13.25 -21.61
C ILE A 340 8.53 -12.87 -21.97
N TYR A 341 9.15 -11.97 -21.22
CA TYR A 341 10.47 -11.38 -21.50
C TYR A 341 11.56 -11.84 -20.51
N GLY A 342 11.52 -13.13 -20.13
CA GLY A 342 12.40 -13.71 -19.11
C GLY A 342 13.90 -13.63 -19.42
N GLU A 343 14.29 -13.55 -20.70
CA GLU A 343 15.68 -13.42 -21.15
C GLU A 343 16.35 -12.10 -20.73
N TYR A 344 15.54 -11.05 -20.50
CA TYR A 344 16.01 -9.76 -19.96
C TYR A 344 15.96 -9.73 -18.43
N PHE A 345 15.36 -10.72 -17.78
CA PHE A 345 15.24 -10.81 -16.33
C PHE A 345 16.49 -11.45 -15.69
N ARG A 346 17.41 -10.61 -15.20
CA ARG A 346 18.71 -11.05 -14.65
C ARG A 346 18.75 -11.34 -13.14
N PHE A 347 17.63 -11.19 -12.46
CA PHE A 347 17.58 -11.12 -10.99
C PHE A 347 17.35 -12.46 -10.31
N ALA A 348 16.84 -13.44 -11.06
CA ALA A 348 16.73 -14.81 -10.61
C ALA A 348 16.84 -15.76 -11.79
N ARG A 349 17.29 -16.99 -11.49
CA ARG A 349 17.18 -18.11 -12.43
C ARG A 349 15.79 -18.71 -12.31
N LYS A 350 15.23 -19.16 -13.44
CA LYS A 350 13.99 -19.95 -13.47
C LYS A 350 14.23 -21.26 -12.70
N ILE A 351 13.38 -21.60 -11.74
CA ILE A 351 13.49 -22.84 -10.93
C ILE A 351 12.60 -23.94 -11.51
N LYS A 352 11.33 -23.61 -11.82
CA LYS A 352 10.38 -24.54 -12.46
C LYS A 352 9.87 -23.98 -13.79
N PRO A 353 9.49 -24.83 -14.76
CA PRO A 353 8.94 -24.38 -16.04
C PRO A 353 7.65 -23.58 -15.86
N ASP A 354 7.30 -22.74 -16.83
CA ASP A 354 6.10 -21.87 -16.73
C ASP A 354 4.78 -22.65 -16.76
N SER A 355 4.77 -23.86 -17.33
CA SER A 355 3.66 -24.83 -17.23
C SER A 355 3.35 -25.26 -15.79
N GLU A 356 4.31 -25.13 -14.87
CA GLU A 356 4.13 -25.41 -13.43
C GLU A 356 3.87 -24.13 -12.62
N SER A 357 3.57 -23.01 -13.27
CA SER A 357 3.25 -21.77 -12.57
C SER A 357 1.88 -21.82 -11.89
N ARG A 358 1.68 -20.94 -10.91
CA ARG A 358 0.41 -20.84 -10.18
C ARG A 358 -0.79 -20.56 -11.07
N ILE A 359 -0.61 -19.87 -12.19
CA ILE A 359 -1.72 -19.58 -13.10
C ILE A 359 -2.12 -20.83 -13.89
N PHE A 360 -1.17 -21.65 -14.35
CA PHE A 360 -1.48 -22.95 -14.95
C PHE A 360 -2.10 -23.92 -13.93
N GLN A 361 -1.62 -23.90 -12.68
CA GLN A 361 -2.28 -24.61 -11.57
C GLN A 361 -3.75 -24.21 -11.42
N LEU A 362 -4.06 -22.91 -11.44
CA LEU A 362 -5.43 -22.40 -11.37
C LEU A 362 -6.26 -22.77 -12.61
N ILE A 363 -5.68 -22.67 -13.82
CA ILE A 363 -6.34 -23.07 -15.08
C ILE A 363 -6.78 -24.54 -14.99
N HIS A 364 -5.86 -25.43 -14.64
CA HIS A 364 -6.16 -26.86 -14.52
C HIS A 364 -7.21 -27.14 -13.44
N TYR A 365 -7.13 -26.45 -12.29
CA TYR A 365 -8.09 -26.61 -11.22
C TYR A 365 -9.49 -26.13 -11.63
N LEU A 366 -9.61 -24.98 -12.30
CA LEU A 366 -10.88 -24.45 -12.79
C LEU A 366 -11.50 -25.34 -13.87
N GLN A 367 -10.70 -25.84 -14.81
CA GLN A 367 -11.15 -26.75 -15.88
C GLN A 367 -11.68 -28.08 -15.32
N LYS A 368 -11.05 -28.59 -14.25
CA LYS A 368 -11.47 -29.84 -13.61
C LYS A 368 -12.75 -29.69 -12.79
N ASN A 369 -12.94 -28.54 -12.14
CA ASN A 369 -13.96 -28.38 -11.10
C ASN A 369 -15.14 -27.49 -11.52
N THR A 370 -15.06 -26.76 -12.64
CA THR A 370 -16.07 -25.74 -13.01
C THR A 370 -16.26 -25.62 -14.51
N GLY A 371 -17.35 -24.97 -14.91
CA GLY A 371 -17.56 -24.50 -16.28
C GLY A 371 -17.17 -23.03 -16.49
N VAL A 372 -16.20 -22.50 -15.72
CA VAL A 372 -15.67 -21.13 -15.92
C VAL A 372 -14.69 -21.15 -17.08
N GLU A 373 -14.93 -20.28 -18.07
CA GLU A 373 -14.02 -20.12 -19.20
C GLU A 373 -12.90 -19.14 -18.85
N ILE A 374 -11.66 -19.64 -18.78
CA ILE A 374 -10.46 -18.85 -18.50
C ILE A 374 -9.69 -18.60 -19.80
N ILE A 375 -9.29 -17.35 -20.02
CA ILE A 375 -8.47 -16.92 -21.16
C ILE A 375 -7.11 -16.50 -20.64
N TYR A 376 -6.06 -17.22 -21.04
CA TYR A 376 -4.67 -16.94 -20.68
C TYR A 376 -3.81 -16.89 -21.97
N PRO A 377 -3.57 -15.71 -22.55
CA PRO A 377 -2.94 -15.56 -23.86
C PRO A 377 -1.41 -15.70 -23.83
N TYR A 378 -0.88 -16.59 -22.99
CA TYR A 378 0.55 -16.75 -22.79
C TYR A 378 1.28 -17.16 -24.07
N GLU A 379 0.81 -18.21 -24.75
CA GLU A 379 1.40 -18.67 -26.01
C GLU A 379 1.27 -17.59 -27.11
N ALA A 380 0.10 -16.97 -27.25
CA ALA A 380 -0.11 -15.88 -28.20
C ALA A 380 0.86 -14.70 -27.95
N PHE A 381 1.17 -14.39 -26.69
CA PHE A 381 2.11 -13.32 -26.35
C PHE A 381 3.58 -13.73 -26.59
N LEU A 382 3.91 -15.02 -26.42
CA LEU A 382 5.24 -15.54 -26.76
C LEU A 382 5.47 -15.54 -28.28
N GLU A 383 4.46 -15.92 -29.06
CA GLU A 383 4.50 -15.91 -30.53
C GLU A 383 4.62 -14.48 -31.07
N ALA A 384 3.75 -13.57 -30.62
CA ALA A 384 3.74 -12.18 -31.06
C ALA A 384 4.88 -11.33 -30.48
N LYS A 385 5.73 -11.90 -29.62
CA LYS A 385 6.81 -11.20 -28.92
C LYS A 385 7.80 -10.51 -29.87
N ASN A 386 8.01 -11.09 -31.04
CA ASN A 386 8.91 -10.57 -32.08
C ASN A 386 8.20 -9.67 -33.10
N ASP A 387 6.87 -9.59 -33.04
CA ASP A 387 6.02 -8.85 -34.00
C ASP A 387 5.65 -7.43 -33.48
N GLY A 388 6.12 -7.07 -32.29
CA GLY A 388 5.97 -5.72 -31.73
C GLY A 388 6.89 -4.69 -32.43
N PRO A 389 6.49 -3.41 -32.45
CA PRO A 389 7.28 -2.33 -33.06
C PRO A 389 8.60 -2.03 -32.32
#